data_AF-A0AAV4WPG4-F1
#
_entry.id   AF-A0AAV4WPG4-F1
#
_cell.length_a   1.000
_cell.length_b   1.000
_cell.length_c   1.000
_cell.angle_alpha   90.00
_cell.angle_beta   90.00
_cell.angle_gamma   90.00
#
_symmetry.space_group_name_H-M   'P 1'
#
loop_
_entity.id
_entity.type
_entity.pdbx_description
1 polymer ?
#
loop_
_entity_poly.entity_id
_entity_poly.type
_entity_poly.pdbx_seq_one_letter_code
_entity_poly.pdbx_strand_id
1 'polypeptide(L)'
;MRSDILRLIAENVILLYSLKSKLSRKKEGPWDLRNSYKMQLVCKPCPPCPVPVPVTCLGGHEVNLLIVQNSDIPCSNAKSTSCGRKCGRSLSCGNHTCSLECHSVVNINDLIKASDKCEVCHISCQKSQKPGCVHPCTLPCHPGECKPCKQHVKLKCHCQINTLYIVCDEWTSADENKKDKLMCCSNRCPKEMSCGHRCILICHSGPCSEQKQCKKKIVLRCPCKKGRKRKSNALLKYRKMLIFHVMKNV
;
A
#
# COMPACT_ATOMS: atom_id res chain seq x y z
N MET A 1 22.66 -3.76 21.13
CA MET A 1 21.58 -3.05 21.85
C MET A 1 20.53 -4.00 22.45
N ARG A 2 19.87 -4.88 21.68
CA ARG A 2 18.94 -5.89 22.24
C ARG A 2 19.62 -7.20 22.67
N SER A 3 20.81 -7.50 22.15
CA SER A 3 21.64 -8.66 22.51
C SER A 3 22.37 -8.50 23.84
N ASP A 4 22.74 -7.27 24.20
CA ASP A 4 23.63 -7.00 25.34
C ASP A 4 22.85 -6.97 26.67
N ILE A 5 21.58 -6.57 26.61
CA ILE A 5 20.66 -6.58 27.76
C ILE A 5 20.28 -8.02 28.15
N LEU A 6 20.07 -8.91 27.18
CA LEU A 6 19.80 -10.32 27.44
C LEU A 6 21.01 -11.05 28.03
N ARG A 7 22.24 -10.63 27.67
CA ARG A 7 23.47 -11.18 28.25
C ARG A 7 23.69 -10.75 29.70
N LEU A 8 23.41 -9.48 30.01
CA LEU A 8 23.44 -8.96 31.38
C LEU A 8 22.38 -9.59 32.30
N ILE A 9 21.19 -9.93 31.78
CA ILE A 9 20.16 -10.63 32.55
C ILE A 9 20.57 -12.09 32.80
N ALA A 10 21.16 -12.77 31.81
CA ALA A 10 21.63 -14.15 31.97
C ALA A 10 22.81 -14.27 32.96
N GLU A 11 23.78 -13.35 32.92
CA GLU A 11 24.92 -13.32 33.85
C GLU A 11 24.46 -13.05 35.30
N ASN A 12 23.46 -12.18 35.51
CA ASN A 12 22.89 -11.90 36.84
C ASN A 12 22.04 -13.05 37.39
N VAL A 13 21.35 -13.81 36.54
CA VAL A 13 20.60 -15.02 36.95
C VAL A 13 21.55 -16.16 37.35
N ILE A 14 22.70 -16.30 36.68
CA ILE A 14 23.73 -17.28 37.02
C ILE A 14 24.41 -16.95 38.36
N LEU A 15 24.68 -15.68 38.66
CA LEU A 15 25.23 -15.24 39.96
C LEU A 15 24.27 -15.49 41.13
N LEU A 16 22.96 -15.31 40.93
CA LEU A 16 21.94 -15.64 41.95
C LEU A 16 21.79 -17.15 42.19
N TYR A 17 22.00 -17.98 41.17
CA TYR A 17 22.02 -19.44 41.31
C TYR A 17 23.29 -19.94 42.02
N SER A 18 24.45 -19.31 41.79
CA SER A 18 25.70 -19.64 42.49
C SER A 18 25.74 -19.17 43.96
N LEU A 19 24.98 -18.15 44.35
CA LEU A 19 24.88 -17.72 45.75
C LEU A 19 23.96 -18.62 46.60
N LYS A 20 23.05 -19.38 45.99
CA LYS A 20 22.21 -20.38 46.69
C LYS A 20 22.93 -21.67 47.07
N SER A 21 24.14 -21.92 46.55
CA SER A 21 24.91 -23.15 46.86
C SER A 21 25.92 -22.99 47.99
N LYS A 22 26.00 -21.81 48.63
CA LYS A 22 26.79 -21.58 49.86
C LYS A 22 25.92 -21.29 51.08
N LEU A 23 24.83 -22.03 51.26
CA LEU A 23 24.30 -22.25 52.61
C LEU A 23 25.12 -23.39 53.23
N SER A 24 26.07 -23.01 54.07
CA SER A 24 26.84 -23.92 54.91
C SER A 24 25.90 -24.92 55.59
N ARG A 25 25.98 -26.19 55.19
CA ARG A 25 25.35 -27.27 55.94
C ARG A 25 26.13 -27.40 57.24
N LYS A 26 25.69 -26.70 58.30
CA LYS A 26 26.09 -27.05 59.66
C LYS A 26 25.68 -28.51 59.88
N LYS A 27 26.64 -29.35 60.27
CA LYS A 27 26.34 -30.73 60.67
C LYS A 27 25.49 -30.65 61.93
N GLU A 28 24.25 -31.08 61.82
CA GLU A 28 23.31 -31.14 62.94
C GLU A 28 23.78 -32.23 63.91
N GLY A 29 24.03 -31.85 65.17
CA GLY A 29 24.35 -32.76 66.24
C GLY A 29 23.11 -33.47 66.79
N PRO A 30 23.26 -34.56 67.57
CA PRO A 30 22.14 -35.35 68.08
C PRO A 30 21.17 -34.59 69.01
N TRP A 31 21.58 -33.41 69.47
CA TRP A 31 20.86 -32.56 70.42
C TRP A 31 20.37 -31.25 69.80
N ASP A 32 20.53 -31.04 68.49
CA ASP A 32 19.96 -29.87 67.84
C ASP A 32 18.43 -29.98 67.89
N LEU A 33 17.78 -28.97 68.48
CA LEU A 33 16.34 -28.97 68.69
C LEU A 33 15.63 -29.18 67.35
N ARG A 34 15.01 -30.35 67.23
CA ARG A 34 14.24 -30.82 66.06
C ARG A 34 12.97 -30.01 65.80
N ASN A 35 12.82 -28.85 66.42
CA ASN A 35 11.84 -27.85 66.03
C ASN A 35 12.45 -26.93 64.97
N SER A 36 12.78 -27.51 63.81
CA SER A 36 12.88 -26.74 62.58
C SER A 36 11.45 -26.44 62.13
N TYR A 37 10.82 -25.44 62.74
CA TYR A 37 9.61 -24.87 62.16
C TYR A 37 9.99 -24.28 60.80
N LYS A 38 9.81 -25.08 59.74
CA LYS A 38 9.95 -24.63 58.37
C LYS A 38 8.77 -23.72 58.10
N MET A 39 8.99 -22.41 58.18
CA MET A 39 7.99 -21.44 57.78
C MET A 39 7.76 -21.60 56.27
N GLN A 40 6.61 -22.15 55.90
CA GLN A 40 6.17 -22.24 54.53
C GLN A 40 5.19 -21.11 54.27
N LEU A 41 5.50 -20.25 53.31
CA LEU A 41 4.53 -19.28 52.79
C LEU A 41 3.42 -20.07 52.07
N VAL A 42 2.23 -20.08 52.67
CA VAL A 42 1.03 -20.73 52.11
C VAL A 42 0.01 -19.64 51.81
N CYS A 43 -0.44 -19.55 50.56
CA CYS A 43 -1.55 -18.67 50.18
C CYS A 43 -2.87 -19.27 50.67
N LYS A 44 -3.34 -18.86 51.84
CA LYS A 44 -4.71 -19.13 52.29
C LYS A 44 -5.65 -18.09 51.66
N PRO A 45 -6.91 -18.43 51.31
CA PRO A 45 -7.89 -17.44 50.90
C PRO A 45 -8.08 -16.43 52.02
N CYS A 46 -7.99 -15.15 51.70
CA CYS A 46 -8.23 -14.10 52.69
C CYS A 46 -9.73 -14.10 53.08
N PRO A 47 -10.05 -13.84 54.37
CA PRO A 47 -11.42 -13.51 54.76
C PRO A 47 -11.89 -12.24 54.01
N PRO A 48 -13.20 -11.97 53.90
CA PRO A 48 -13.72 -10.84 53.15
C PRO A 48 -13.09 -9.51 53.63
N CYS A 49 -12.22 -8.95 52.80
CA CYS A 49 -11.42 -7.76 53.05
C CYS A 49 -12.24 -6.49 52.76
N PRO A 50 -12.51 -5.60 53.74
CA PRO A 50 -13.22 -4.34 53.51
C PRO A 50 -12.34 -3.23 52.90
N VAL A 51 -11.03 -3.47 52.78
CA VAL A 51 -10.06 -2.48 52.30
C VAL A 51 -10.29 -2.21 50.81
N PRO A 52 -10.45 -0.94 50.39
CA PRO A 52 -10.56 -0.59 48.98
C PRO A 52 -9.21 -0.80 48.28
N VAL A 53 -9.25 -1.41 47.10
CA VAL A 53 -8.06 -1.69 46.29
C VAL A 53 -8.21 -1.06 44.91
N PRO A 54 -7.13 -0.52 44.32
CA PRO A 54 -7.18 -0.01 42.96
C PRO A 54 -7.33 -1.18 41.97
N VAL A 55 -8.34 -1.11 41.12
CA VAL A 55 -8.58 -2.09 40.04
C VAL A 55 -8.59 -1.36 38.70
N THR A 56 -7.96 -1.97 37.69
CA THR A 56 -7.97 -1.49 36.32
C THR A 56 -9.18 -2.00 35.54
N CYS A 57 -9.62 -1.24 34.55
CA CYS A 57 -10.68 -1.69 33.65
C CYS A 57 -10.21 -2.88 32.80
N LEU A 58 -11.16 -3.62 32.21
CA LEU A 58 -10.88 -4.75 31.32
C LEU A 58 -9.95 -4.41 30.13
N GLY A 59 -9.94 -3.14 29.73
CA GLY A 59 -9.12 -2.59 28.64
C GLY A 59 -7.79 -1.96 29.07
N GLY A 60 -7.50 -1.89 30.38
CA GLY A 60 -6.29 -1.27 30.91
C GLY A 60 -6.14 0.24 30.61
N HIS A 61 -7.24 0.97 30.40
CA HIS A 61 -7.19 2.40 30.08
C HIS A 61 -6.78 3.27 31.28
N GLU A 62 -7.33 3.03 32.48
CA GLU A 62 -7.02 3.79 33.68
C GLU A 62 -6.98 2.89 34.92
N VAL A 63 -6.11 3.24 35.88
CA VAL A 63 -6.00 2.68 37.24
C VAL A 63 -6.80 3.55 38.22
N ASN A 64 -8.04 3.92 37.88
CA ASN A 64 -8.80 4.84 38.72
C ASN A 64 -9.80 4.11 39.62
N LEU A 65 -9.83 4.49 40.91
CA LEU A 65 -10.85 4.10 41.91
C LEU A 65 -12.30 4.38 41.45
N LEU A 66 -12.48 5.11 40.35
CA LEU A 66 -13.75 5.54 39.76
C LEU A 66 -14.33 4.59 38.69
N ILE A 67 -13.63 3.52 38.28
CA ILE A 67 -14.20 2.55 37.32
C ILE A 67 -15.30 1.71 38.00
N VAL A 68 -15.24 1.66 39.32
CA VAL A 68 -16.40 1.43 40.14
C VAL A 68 -17.14 2.76 40.26
N GLN A 69 -18.41 2.84 39.89
CA GLN A 69 -19.23 4.05 40.10
C GLN A 69 -19.43 4.44 41.59
N ASN A 70 -18.64 3.91 42.51
CA ASN A 70 -18.57 4.24 43.93
C ASN A 70 -17.17 3.87 44.47
N SER A 71 -16.51 4.82 45.12
CA SER A 71 -15.17 4.71 45.72
C SER A 71 -15.03 3.67 46.85
N ASP A 72 -16.11 2.94 47.14
CA ASP A 72 -16.29 2.15 48.37
C ASP A 72 -16.32 0.64 48.13
N ILE A 73 -15.94 0.14 46.94
CA ILE A 73 -15.94 -1.32 46.73
C ILE A 73 -14.81 -1.99 47.53
N PRO A 74 -15.16 -2.95 48.41
CA PRO A 74 -14.19 -3.71 49.17
C PRO A 74 -13.42 -4.68 48.27
N CYS A 75 -12.19 -5.01 48.65
CA CYS A 75 -11.33 -5.98 47.99
C CYS A 75 -12.03 -7.33 47.71
N SER A 76 -12.97 -7.77 48.56
CA SER A 76 -13.77 -8.98 48.35
C SER A 76 -14.66 -8.94 47.10
N ASN A 77 -15.10 -7.75 46.69
CA ASN A 77 -16.00 -7.52 45.55
C ASN A 77 -15.32 -6.81 44.38
N ALA A 78 -14.01 -6.59 44.46
CA ALA A 78 -13.26 -5.83 43.48
C ALA A 78 -13.12 -6.65 42.17
N LYS A 79 -13.92 -6.30 41.16
CA LYS A 79 -13.92 -6.92 39.83
C LYS A 79 -13.62 -5.87 38.78
N SER A 80 -12.81 -6.23 37.77
CA SER A 80 -12.56 -5.36 36.63
C SER A 80 -13.78 -5.27 35.74
N THR A 81 -14.27 -4.06 35.51
CA THR A 81 -15.43 -3.78 34.66
C THR A 81 -15.04 -2.91 33.46
N SER A 82 -15.95 -2.79 32.50
CA SER A 82 -15.82 -1.88 31.37
C SER A 82 -16.01 -0.44 31.83
N CYS A 83 -15.08 0.44 31.48
CA CYS A 83 -15.13 1.87 31.80
C CYS A 83 -16.13 2.69 30.95
N GLY A 84 -16.83 2.08 29.98
CA GLY A 84 -17.73 2.78 29.05
C GLY A 84 -17.07 3.73 28.04
N ARG A 85 -15.78 4.04 28.19
CA ARG A 85 -15.03 4.85 27.21
C ARG A 85 -14.68 4.04 25.97
N LYS A 86 -14.47 4.72 24.85
CA LYS A 86 -13.92 4.11 23.64
C LYS A 86 -12.51 3.60 23.90
N CYS A 87 -12.14 2.47 23.32
CA CYS A 87 -10.87 1.80 23.55
C CYS A 87 -9.67 2.63 23.08
N GLY A 88 -9.77 3.28 21.92
CA GLY A 88 -8.75 4.22 21.45
C GLY A 88 -7.42 3.60 21.02
N ARG A 89 -7.24 2.28 21.14
CA ARG A 89 -6.03 1.57 20.69
C ARG A 89 -5.84 1.65 19.17
N SER A 90 -4.60 1.80 18.72
CA SER A 90 -4.29 1.88 17.29
C SER A 90 -4.50 0.53 16.61
N LEU A 91 -5.35 0.51 15.60
CA LEU A 91 -5.64 -0.67 14.79
C LEU A 91 -4.43 -1.09 13.96
N SER A 92 -4.46 -2.31 13.45
CA SER A 92 -3.40 -2.86 12.58
C SER A 92 -3.17 -2.02 11.31
N CYS A 93 -4.14 -1.19 10.90
CA CYS A 93 -3.99 -0.25 9.80
C CYS A 93 -3.09 0.96 10.11
N GLY A 94 -2.76 1.22 11.39
CA GLY A 94 -1.87 2.29 11.84
C GLY A 94 -2.46 3.72 11.80
N ASN A 95 -3.54 3.95 11.05
CA ASN A 95 -4.15 5.29 10.91
C ASN A 95 -5.51 5.44 11.63
N HIS A 96 -6.09 4.36 12.13
CA HIS A 96 -7.39 4.37 12.82
C HIS A 96 -7.26 3.76 14.21
N THR A 97 -8.14 4.19 15.10
CA THR A 97 -8.22 3.72 16.48
C THR A 97 -9.51 2.95 16.71
N CYS A 98 -9.49 2.03 17.68
CA CYS A 98 -10.62 1.21 18.05
C CYS A 98 -11.74 2.06 18.65
N SER A 99 -12.90 2.07 17.98
CA SER A 99 -14.10 2.79 18.35
C SER A 99 -15.00 2.04 19.33
N LEU A 100 -14.75 0.73 19.53
CA LEU A 100 -15.48 -0.09 20.49
C LEU A 100 -15.33 0.46 21.91
N GLU A 101 -16.36 0.27 22.72
CA GLU A 101 -16.31 0.52 24.16
C GLU A 101 -15.27 -0.37 24.84
N CYS A 102 -14.91 -0.04 26.10
CA CYS A 102 -13.95 -0.79 26.90
C CYS A 102 -14.27 -2.30 26.86
N HIS A 103 -13.46 -3.08 26.16
CA HIS A 103 -13.59 -4.53 26.03
C HIS A 103 -12.36 -5.23 26.63
N SER A 104 -12.48 -6.55 26.80
CA SER A 104 -11.40 -7.38 27.33
C SER A 104 -10.23 -7.44 26.37
N VAL A 105 -9.05 -7.09 26.85
CA VAL A 105 -7.79 -7.20 26.10
C VAL A 105 -6.87 -8.21 26.79
N VAL A 106 -6.24 -9.09 26.02
CA VAL A 106 -5.42 -10.19 26.57
C VAL A 106 -4.03 -9.69 26.95
N ASN A 107 -3.51 -8.69 26.24
CA ASN A 107 -2.21 -8.06 26.51
C ASN A 107 -2.42 -6.62 26.99
N ILE A 108 -2.31 -6.42 28.29
CA ILE A 108 -2.39 -5.11 28.95
C ILE A 108 -1.08 -4.33 28.78
N ASN A 109 0.02 -5.02 28.48
CA ASN A 109 1.37 -4.41 28.35
C ASN A 109 1.54 -3.54 27.09
N ASP A 110 0.77 -3.81 26.03
CA ASP A 110 0.79 -3.01 24.79
C ASP A 110 -0.46 -2.13 24.74
N LEU A 111 -0.47 -1.04 25.52
CA LEU A 111 -1.59 -0.08 25.58
C LEU A 111 -1.86 0.65 24.25
N ILE A 112 -0.95 0.54 23.29
CA ILE A 112 -0.97 1.32 22.03
C ILE A 112 -1.48 0.46 20.85
N LYS A 113 -1.31 -0.87 20.90
CA LYS A 113 -1.61 -1.76 19.76
C LYS A 113 -2.96 -2.46 19.94
N ALA A 114 -3.64 -2.69 18.83
CA ALA A 114 -4.83 -3.53 18.80
C ALA A 114 -4.53 -4.92 19.39
N SER A 115 -5.45 -5.38 20.25
CA SER A 115 -5.51 -6.76 20.72
C SER A 115 -6.39 -7.58 19.78
N ASP A 116 -6.35 -8.91 19.87
CA ASP A 116 -7.13 -9.82 19.00
C ASP A 116 -8.65 -9.60 19.05
N LYS A 117 -9.15 -8.94 20.11
CA LYS A 117 -10.57 -8.60 20.30
C LYS A 117 -10.94 -7.16 19.89
N CYS A 118 -9.97 -6.36 19.44
CA CYS A 118 -10.24 -5.04 18.88
C CYS A 118 -10.89 -5.16 17.50
N GLU A 119 -11.63 -4.13 17.09
CA GLU A 119 -12.25 -4.09 15.77
C GLU A 119 -11.22 -4.11 14.63
N VAL A 120 -11.60 -4.67 13.49
CA VAL A 120 -10.80 -4.63 12.27
C VAL A 120 -11.20 -3.40 11.46
N CYS A 121 -10.20 -2.65 10.99
CA CYS A 121 -10.47 -1.51 10.13
C CYS A 121 -10.95 -1.96 8.74
N HIS A 122 -12.22 -1.68 8.43
CA HIS A 122 -12.81 -1.91 7.09
C HIS A 122 -12.90 -0.65 6.22
N ILE A 123 -12.41 0.48 6.72
CA ILE A 123 -12.43 1.76 6.00
C ILE A 123 -11.48 1.70 4.81
N SER A 124 -11.91 2.17 3.64
CA SER A 124 -11.07 2.28 2.43
C SER A 124 -9.95 3.31 2.61
N CYS A 125 -8.79 3.06 2.00
CA CYS A 125 -7.66 3.99 2.08
C CYS A 125 -7.98 5.31 1.34
N GLN A 126 -8.03 6.42 2.08
CA GLN A 126 -8.26 7.77 1.54
C GLN A 126 -6.97 8.49 1.09
N LYS A 127 -5.81 7.83 1.18
CA LYS A 127 -4.53 8.43 0.77
C LYS A 127 -4.51 8.59 -0.75
N SER A 128 -3.99 9.73 -1.21
CA SER A 128 -3.68 9.93 -2.63
C SER A 128 -2.68 8.87 -3.08
N GLN A 129 -2.92 8.29 -4.25
CA GLN A 129 -1.94 7.43 -4.89
C GLN A 129 -0.73 8.26 -5.36
N LYS A 130 0.28 7.58 -5.91
CA LYS A 130 1.48 8.22 -6.48
C LYS A 130 1.13 9.42 -7.38
N PRO A 131 1.99 10.46 -7.44
CA PRO A 131 1.73 11.68 -8.19
C PRO A 131 1.43 11.36 -9.65
N GLY A 132 0.25 11.76 -10.14
CA GLY A 132 -0.20 11.51 -11.52
C GLY A 132 -1.21 10.36 -11.68
N CYS A 133 -1.55 9.64 -10.60
CA CYS A 133 -2.67 8.70 -10.58
C CYS A 133 -3.92 9.39 -10.01
N VAL A 134 -5.01 9.40 -10.78
CA VAL A 134 -6.31 9.98 -10.37
C VAL A 134 -7.25 8.95 -9.73
N HIS A 135 -6.78 7.73 -9.56
CA HIS A 135 -7.61 6.61 -9.13
C HIS A 135 -7.60 6.45 -7.60
N PRO A 136 -8.76 6.21 -6.97
CA PRO A 136 -8.81 5.91 -5.53
C PRO A 136 -8.11 4.59 -5.23
N CYS A 137 -7.54 4.47 -4.03
CA CYS A 137 -6.97 3.22 -3.56
C CYS A 137 -8.10 2.22 -3.27
N THR A 138 -8.07 1.04 -3.89
CA THR A 138 -9.07 -0.02 -3.68
C THR A 138 -8.76 -0.88 -2.45
N LEU A 139 -7.65 -0.63 -1.76
CA LEU A 139 -7.26 -1.39 -0.57
C LEU A 139 -7.94 -0.83 0.67
N PRO A 140 -8.23 -1.68 1.68
CA PRO A 140 -8.56 -1.20 3.02
C PRO A 140 -7.41 -0.36 3.56
N CYS A 141 -7.70 0.44 4.59
CA CYS A 141 -6.69 1.25 5.26
C CYS A 141 -5.50 0.38 5.66
N HIS A 142 -4.32 0.82 5.26
CA HIS A 142 -3.09 0.09 5.49
C HIS A 142 -2.00 1.04 6.01
N PRO A 143 -1.04 0.50 6.77
CA PRO A 143 0.16 1.24 7.11
C PRO A 143 1.02 1.42 5.84
N GLY A 144 1.76 2.53 5.78
CA GLY A 144 2.69 2.82 4.67
C GLY A 144 2.05 3.38 3.39
N GLU A 145 2.82 3.29 2.29
CA GLU A 145 2.46 3.79 0.96
C GLU A 145 1.51 2.86 0.21
N CYS A 146 0.68 3.43 -0.67
CA CYS A 146 -0.27 2.67 -1.48
C CYS A 146 0.46 1.81 -2.53
N LYS A 147 -0.04 0.58 -2.74
CA LYS A 147 0.43 -0.28 -3.84
C LYS A 147 0.18 0.39 -5.21
N PRO A 148 0.99 0.07 -6.24
CA PRO A 148 0.84 0.65 -7.58
C PRO A 148 -0.54 0.41 -8.19
N CYS A 149 -1.02 1.39 -8.96
CA CYS A 149 -2.35 1.36 -9.57
C CYS A 149 -2.42 0.38 -10.76
N LYS A 150 -3.27 -0.63 -10.66
CA LYS A 150 -3.55 -1.60 -11.74
C LYS A 150 -4.75 -1.21 -12.63
N GLN A 151 -5.33 -0.02 -12.41
CA GLN A 151 -6.43 0.46 -13.25
C GLN A 151 -5.91 0.98 -14.59
N HIS A 152 -6.77 1.00 -15.60
CA HIS A 152 -6.39 1.42 -16.95
C HIS A 152 -6.76 2.88 -17.19
N VAL A 153 -5.82 3.65 -17.73
CA VAL A 153 -6.07 4.99 -18.28
C VAL A 153 -6.44 4.87 -19.75
N LYS A 154 -7.47 5.62 -20.15
CA LYS A 154 -7.95 5.71 -21.52
C LYS A 154 -7.23 6.85 -22.24
N LEU A 155 -6.35 6.51 -23.18
CA LEU A 155 -5.56 7.49 -23.92
C LEU A 155 -5.85 7.42 -25.42
N LYS A 156 -5.81 8.57 -26.10
CA LYS A 156 -5.90 8.63 -27.56
C LYS A 156 -4.53 8.31 -28.16
N CYS A 157 -4.52 7.41 -29.13
CA CYS A 157 -3.32 7.10 -29.89
C CYS A 157 -2.85 8.32 -30.71
N HIS A 158 -1.58 8.40 -31.08
CA HIS A 158 -1.07 9.47 -31.97
C HIS A 158 -1.80 9.55 -33.33
N CYS A 159 -2.37 8.45 -33.80
CA CYS A 159 -3.20 8.45 -35.01
C CYS A 159 -4.59 9.05 -34.81
N GLN A 160 -5.00 9.35 -33.56
CA GLN A 160 -6.31 9.87 -33.12
C GLN A 160 -7.51 8.95 -33.37
N ILE A 161 -7.33 7.87 -34.12
CA ILE A 161 -8.38 6.88 -34.43
C ILE A 161 -8.54 5.91 -33.25
N ASN A 162 -7.45 5.24 -32.87
CA ASN A 162 -7.51 4.21 -31.84
C ASN A 162 -7.45 4.82 -30.43
N THR A 163 -8.15 4.18 -29.51
CA THR A 163 -8.07 4.48 -28.08
C THR A 163 -7.33 3.32 -27.41
N LEU A 164 -6.30 3.63 -26.65
CA LEU A 164 -5.44 2.67 -25.98
C LEU A 164 -5.78 2.63 -24.49
N TYR A 165 -5.76 1.42 -23.93
CA TYR A 165 -6.00 1.16 -22.52
C TYR A 165 -4.67 0.73 -21.91
N ILE A 166 -4.05 1.63 -21.16
CA ILE A 166 -2.70 1.44 -20.60
C ILE A 166 -2.82 1.41 -19.08
N VAL A 167 -2.03 0.58 -18.41
CA VAL A 167 -2.04 0.53 -16.94
C VAL A 167 -1.54 1.85 -16.36
N CYS A 168 -2.25 2.38 -15.37
CA CYS A 168 -1.97 3.70 -14.79
C CYS A 168 -0.57 3.77 -14.19
N ASP A 169 -0.11 2.75 -13.46
CA ASP A 169 1.24 2.74 -12.89
C ASP A 169 2.32 2.76 -13.97
N GLU A 170 2.14 2.02 -15.07
CA GLU A 170 3.05 2.03 -16.21
C GLU A 170 3.09 3.41 -16.88
N TRP A 171 1.94 4.06 -17.03
CA TRP A 171 1.85 5.41 -17.61
C TRP A 171 2.49 6.47 -16.72
N THR A 172 2.23 6.44 -15.42
CA THR A 172 2.69 7.44 -14.45
C THR A 172 4.20 7.32 -14.19
N SER A 173 4.73 6.09 -14.17
CA SER A 173 6.16 5.84 -13.96
C SER A 173 7.01 5.88 -15.25
N ALA A 174 6.38 5.91 -16.43
CA ALA A 174 7.08 5.92 -17.70
C ALA A 174 7.77 7.25 -18.01
N ASP A 175 8.98 7.14 -18.56
CA ASP A 175 9.71 8.23 -19.23
C ASP A 175 9.00 8.63 -20.54
N GLU A 176 9.34 9.81 -21.07
CA GLU A 176 8.73 10.37 -22.29
C GLU A 176 8.82 9.41 -23.50
N ASN A 177 9.97 8.76 -23.70
CA ASN A 177 10.16 7.76 -24.76
C ASN A 177 9.27 6.51 -24.60
N LYS A 178 8.99 6.09 -23.35
CA LYS A 178 8.08 4.96 -23.09
C LYS A 178 6.63 5.39 -23.29
N LYS A 179 6.27 6.60 -22.88
CA LYS A 179 4.95 7.20 -23.12
C LYS A 179 4.61 7.30 -24.60
N ASP A 180 5.57 7.73 -25.43
CA ASP A 180 5.41 7.78 -26.89
C ASP A 180 5.10 6.39 -27.47
N LYS A 181 5.86 5.36 -27.06
CA LYS A 181 5.60 3.96 -27.47
C LYS A 181 4.24 3.45 -27.00
N LEU A 182 3.86 3.73 -25.76
CA LEU A 182 2.56 3.33 -25.20
C LEU A 182 1.40 4.02 -25.92
N MET A 183 1.58 5.24 -26.41
CA MET A 183 0.58 5.97 -27.21
C MET A 183 0.57 5.60 -28.70
N CYS A 184 1.37 4.62 -29.14
CA CYS A 184 1.39 4.12 -30.51
C CYS A 184 0.61 2.79 -30.62
N CYS A 185 -0.38 2.72 -31.53
CA CYS A 185 -1.16 1.49 -31.75
C CYS A 185 -0.42 0.41 -32.56
N SER A 186 0.86 0.62 -32.86
CA SER A 186 1.72 -0.26 -33.68
C SER A 186 1.21 -0.59 -35.10
N ASN A 187 0.10 0.01 -35.52
CA ASN A 187 -0.41 -0.10 -36.89
C ASN A 187 0.26 0.92 -37.81
N ARG A 188 0.17 0.70 -39.13
CA ARG A 188 0.59 1.69 -40.12
C ARG A 188 -0.19 2.99 -39.95
N CYS A 189 0.51 4.12 -40.02
CA CYS A 189 -0.11 5.42 -39.85
C CYS A 189 -1.21 5.66 -40.92
N PRO A 190 -2.44 6.02 -40.51
CA PRO A 190 -3.57 6.18 -41.43
C PRO A 190 -3.48 7.46 -42.26
N LYS A 191 -2.59 8.39 -41.91
CA LYS A 191 -2.46 9.69 -42.58
C LYS A 191 -1.98 9.51 -44.02
N GLU A 192 -2.70 10.13 -44.94
CA GLU A 192 -2.32 10.19 -46.35
C GLU A 192 -1.32 11.31 -46.58
N MET A 193 -0.20 10.97 -47.23
CA MET A 193 0.82 11.92 -47.61
C MET A 193 0.38 12.66 -48.89
N SER A 194 0.98 13.81 -49.18
CA SER A 194 0.64 14.62 -50.37
C SER A 194 0.89 13.90 -51.72
N CYS A 195 1.55 12.74 -51.73
CA CYS A 195 1.64 11.86 -52.90
C CYS A 195 0.43 10.93 -53.09
N GLY A 196 -0.63 11.06 -52.27
CA GLY A 196 -1.85 10.25 -52.33
C GLY A 196 -1.68 8.81 -51.82
N HIS A 197 -0.59 8.52 -51.10
CA HIS A 197 -0.37 7.22 -50.46
C HIS A 197 -0.42 7.37 -48.93
N ARG A 198 -0.89 6.34 -48.24
CA ARG A 198 -0.79 6.23 -46.79
C ARG A 198 0.67 6.18 -46.35
N CYS A 199 0.96 6.81 -45.21
CA CYS A 199 2.27 6.80 -44.59
C CYS A 199 2.78 5.36 -44.40
N ILE A 200 4.07 5.14 -44.68
CA ILE A 200 4.70 3.81 -44.59
C ILE A 200 5.12 3.49 -43.16
N LEU A 201 5.35 4.53 -42.35
CA LEU A 201 5.76 4.42 -40.96
C LEU A 201 4.62 3.84 -40.10
N ILE A 202 5.00 3.17 -39.02
CA ILE A 202 4.08 2.85 -37.92
C ILE A 202 3.56 4.14 -37.30
N CYS A 203 2.44 4.06 -36.57
CA CYS A 203 1.92 5.18 -35.82
C CYS A 203 3.04 5.89 -35.04
N HIS A 204 3.11 7.21 -35.16
CA HIS A 204 4.19 8.04 -34.65
C HIS A 204 3.63 9.39 -34.20
N SER A 205 4.29 10.04 -33.25
CA SER A 205 3.93 11.37 -32.74
C SER A 205 4.29 12.52 -33.66
N GLY A 206 5.32 12.36 -34.50
CA GLY A 206 5.87 13.41 -35.38
C GLY A 206 5.15 13.61 -36.73
N PRO A 207 5.71 14.43 -37.63
CA PRO A 207 5.23 14.57 -39.01
C PRO A 207 5.47 13.29 -39.82
N CYS A 208 4.61 13.02 -40.81
CA CYS A 208 4.80 11.87 -41.68
C CYS A 208 5.98 12.09 -42.64
N SER A 209 6.60 10.97 -43.06
CA SER A 209 7.70 10.94 -44.03
C SER A 209 7.39 11.77 -45.30
N GLU A 210 8.40 12.47 -45.81
CA GLU A 210 8.27 13.34 -46.97
C GLU A 210 8.00 12.56 -48.27
N GLN A 211 7.37 13.22 -49.26
CA GLN A 211 7.06 12.64 -50.57
C GLN A 211 8.27 12.00 -51.28
N LYS A 212 9.48 12.54 -51.07
CA LYS A 212 10.71 12.06 -51.70
C LYS A 212 11.06 10.63 -51.30
N GLN A 213 10.65 10.20 -50.11
CA GLN A 213 10.91 8.85 -49.59
C GLN A 213 9.84 7.84 -50.05
N CYS A 214 8.78 8.29 -50.74
CA CYS A 214 7.74 7.41 -51.25
C CYS A 214 8.17 6.70 -52.54
N LYS A 215 8.60 5.44 -52.45
CA LYS A 215 8.99 4.60 -53.59
C LYS A 215 7.81 4.05 -54.42
N LYS A 216 6.56 4.34 -54.02
CA LYS A 216 5.35 3.79 -54.68
C LYS A 216 5.03 4.55 -55.98
N LYS A 217 4.72 3.79 -57.04
CA LYS A 217 4.35 4.31 -58.36
C LYS A 217 2.84 4.52 -58.43
N ILE A 218 2.40 5.66 -58.97
CA ILE A 218 0.97 5.89 -59.26
C ILE A 218 0.65 5.51 -60.71
N VAL A 219 -0.56 5.01 -60.94
CA VAL A 219 -1.05 4.71 -62.29
C VAL A 219 -1.73 5.95 -62.84
N LEU A 220 -1.17 6.54 -63.88
CA LEU A 220 -1.81 7.64 -64.61
C LEU A 220 -2.60 7.05 -65.78
N ARG A 221 -3.88 7.40 -65.86
CA ARG A 221 -4.74 7.06 -66.99
C ARG A 221 -4.79 8.25 -67.95
N CYS A 222 -4.50 8.02 -69.24
CA CYS A 222 -4.68 9.06 -70.25
C CYS A 222 -6.17 9.40 -70.38
N PRO A 223 -6.55 10.68 -70.50
CA PRO A 223 -7.90 11.10 -70.85
C PRO A 223 -8.38 10.47 -72.17
N CYS A 224 -7.45 10.23 -73.09
CA CYS A 224 -7.66 9.59 -74.39
C CYS A 224 -8.03 8.10 -74.35
N LYS A 225 -8.15 7.48 -73.15
CA LYS A 225 -8.44 6.05 -72.88
C LYS A 225 -7.52 5.00 -73.54
N LYS A 226 -6.65 5.36 -74.49
CA LYS A 226 -5.80 4.45 -75.29
C LYS A 226 -4.47 4.01 -74.65
N GLY A 227 -4.10 4.47 -73.45
CA GLY A 227 -2.84 4.05 -72.82
C GLY A 227 -2.77 4.20 -71.30
N ARG A 228 -2.17 3.21 -70.62
CA ARG A 228 -1.83 3.22 -69.19
C ARG A 228 -0.32 3.37 -69.03
N LYS A 229 0.17 4.36 -68.27
CA LYS A 229 1.60 4.50 -67.94
C LYS A 229 1.78 4.57 -66.42
N ARG A 230 2.67 3.73 -65.87
CA ARG A 230 3.04 3.74 -64.44
C ARG A 230 4.22 4.70 -64.24
N LYS A 231 4.08 5.73 -63.41
CA LYS A 231 5.16 6.69 -63.11
C LYS A 231 5.32 6.86 -61.60
N SER A 232 6.57 7.03 -61.14
CA SER A 232 6.86 7.41 -59.75
C SER A 232 6.39 8.83 -59.49
N ASN A 233 5.83 9.09 -58.30
CA ASN A 233 5.16 10.36 -58.00
C ASN A 233 6.14 11.54 -57.80
N ALA A 234 7.43 11.27 -57.58
CA ALA A 234 8.48 12.29 -57.48
C ALA A 234 8.58 13.19 -58.75
N LEU A 235 8.11 12.71 -59.91
CA LEU A 235 8.20 13.41 -61.20
C LEU A 235 6.90 14.09 -61.65
N LEU A 236 5.84 14.08 -60.83
CA LEU A 236 4.51 14.54 -61.24
C LEU A 236 4.18 15.99 -60.90
N LYS A 237 5.03 16.67 -60.12
CA LYS A 237 4.83 18.08 -59.74
C LYS A 237 4.94 19.04 -60.93
N TYR A 238 5.67 18.68 -61.99
CA TYR A 238 5.86 19.54 -63.15
C TYR A 238 4.76 19.44 -64.23
N ARG A 239 3.87 18.44 -64.20
CA ARG A 239 2.86 18.27 -65.27
C ARG A 239 1.43 18.63 -64.88
N LYS A 240 1.09 18.71 -63.59
CA LYS A 240 -0.25 19.20 -63.18
C LYS A 240 -0.40 20.72 -63.35
N MET A 241 0.69 21.49 -63.21
CA MET A 241 0.69 22.94 -63.49
C MET A 241 0.58 23.26 -65.00
N LEU A 242 1.21 22.46 -65.87
CA LEU A 242 1.17 22.68 -67.32
C LEU A 242 -0.16 22.26 -67.97
N ILE A 243 -0.93 21.33 -67.39
CA ILE A 243 -2.23 20.94 -67.96
C ILE A 243 -3.33 21.96 -67.62
N PHE A 244 -3.27 22.62 -66.46
CA PHE A 244 -4.25 23.66 -66.11
C PHE A 244 -4.05 24.98 -66.87
N HIS A 245 -2.82 25.28 -67.33
CA HIS A 245 -2.56 26.53 -68.07
C HIS A 245 -2.92 26.44 -69.57
N VAL A 246 -2.92 25.23 -70.15
CA VAL A 246 -3.28 25.04 -71.57
C VAL A 246 -4.79 24.94 -71.79
N MET A 247 -5.59 24.59 -70.77
CA MET A 247 -7.06 24.54 -70.90
C MET A 247 -7.78 25.85 -70.57
N LYS A 248 -7.05 26.95 -70.30
CA LYS A 248 -7.63 28.29 -70.09
C LYS A 248 -7.37 29.28 -71.23
N ASN A 249 -6.63 28.88 -72.26
CA ASN A 249 -6.29 29.73 -73.42
C ASN A 249 -6.63 29.06 -74.76
N VAL A 250 -7.69 28.25 -74.80
CA VAL A 250 -8.34 27.80 -76.04
C VAL A 250 -9.84 28.03 -75.88
#